data_AF-A0A1S2LX80-F1
#
_entry.id   AF-A0A1S2LX80-F1
#
_cell.length_a   1.000
_cell.length_b   1.000
_cell.length_c   1.000
_cell.angle_alpha   90.00
_cell.angle_beta   90.00
_cell.angle_gamma   90.00
#
_symmetry.space_group_name_H-M   'P 1'
#
loop_
_entity.id
_entity.type
_entity.pdbx_description
1 polymer ?
#
loop_
_entity_poly.entity_id
_entity_poly.type
_entity_poly.pdbx_seq_one_letter_code
_entity_poly.pdbx_strand_id
1 'polypeptide(L)' 'MGIFNHFFDMIAANREKKLEKMRDQGICPECRGKGYHAPIGNAYVYMPSFDYRCYSCNGTGSFNDWENQTHSPT' A
#
# COMPACT_ATOMS: atom_id res chain seq x y z
N MET A 1 -25.24 3.78 22.13
CA MET A 1 -23.99 4.51 21.82
C MET A 1 -22.85 3.75 22.46
N GLY A 2 -22.28 2.79 21.74
CA GLY A 2 -21.48 1.70 22.30
C GLY A 2 -19.98 1.94 22.18
N ILE A 3 -19.24 1.38 23.12
CA ILE A 3 -17.77 1.41 23.23
C ILE A 3 -17.10 0.94 21.92
N PHE A 4 -17.75 0.05 21.18
CA PHE A 4 -17.35 -0.39 19.83
C PHE A 4 -17.16 0.77 18.84
N ASN A 5 -17.98 1.83 18.90
CA ASN A 5 -17.87 2.98 17.99
C ASN A 5 -16.56 3.75 18.22
N HIS A 6 -16.11 3.87 19.46
CA HIS A 6 -14.88 4.59 19.81
C HIS A 6 -13.61 3.83 19.36
N PHE A 7 -13.67 2.50 19.29
CA PHE A 7 -12.58 1.69 18.73
C PHE A 7 -12.48 1.82 17.22
N PHE A 8 -13.61 1.84 16.50
CA PHE A 8 -13.62 2.05 15.05
C PHE A 8 -13.09 3.43 14.66
N ASP A 9 -13.48 4.47 15.40
CA ASP A 9 -13.00 5.84 15.22
C ASP A 9 -11.47 5.93 15.36
N MET A 10 -10.92 5.31 16.40
CA MET A 10 -9.47 5.26 16.62
C MET A 10 -8.71 4.53 15.48
N ILE A 11 -9.29 3.45 14.93
CA ILE A 11 -8.69 2.72 13.81
C ILE A 11 -8.72 3.57 12.53
N ALA A 12 -9.83 4.27 12.28
CA ALA A 12 -9.98 5.18 11.14
C ALA A 12 -8.98 6.35 11.23
N ALA A 13 -8.92 7.03 12.36
CA ALA A 13 -8.00 8.14 12.59
C ALA A 13 -6.51 7.72 12.43
N ASN A 14 -6.15 6.51 12.85
CA ASN A 14 -4.80 5.99 12.66
C ASN A 14 -4.49 5.67 11.19
N ARG A 15 -5.48 5.23 10.41
CA ARG A 15 -5.31 5.03 8.96
C ARG A 15 -5.10 6.35 8.24
N GLU A 16 -5.90 7.36 8.56
CA GLU A 16 -5.78 8.70 7.97
C GLU A 16 -4.40 9.30 8.24
N LYS A 17 -3.93 9.26 9.50
CA LYS A 17 -2.58 9.71 9.87
C LYS A 17 -1.48 8.98 9.11
N LYS A 18 -1.62 7.67 8.90
CA LYS A 18 -0.68 6.88 8.11
C LYS A 18 -0.70 7.34 6.64
N LEU A 19 -1.87 7.58 6.07
CA LEU A 19 -2.01 8.06 4.69
C LEU A 19 -1.41 9.45 4.52
N GLU A 20 -1.67 10.39 5.42
CA GLU A 20 -1.06 11.73 5.39
C GLU A 20 0.47 11.65 5.42
N LYS A 21 1.03 10.81 6.31
CA LYS A 21 2.48 10.61 6.36
C LYS A 21 3.04 10.03 5.06
N MET A 22 2.34 9.08 4.44
CA MET A 22 2.79 8.46 3.18
C MET A 22 2.65 9.44 2.01
N ARG A 23 1.61 10.29 2.03
CA ARG A 23 1.39 11.39 1.08
C ARG A 23 2.50 12.43 1.18
N ASP A 24 2.85 12.87 2.38
CA ASP A 24 3.95 13.81 2.63
C ASP A 24 5.30 13.28 2.11
N GLN A 25 5.52 11.97 2.31
CA GLN A 25 6.70 11.28 1.81
C GLN A 25 6.63 10.96 0.30
N GLY A 26 5.48 11.17 -0.36
CA GLY A 26 5.27 10.87 -1.78
C GLY A 26 5.32 9.39 -2.13
N ILE A 27 5.17 8.49 -1.15
CA ILE A 27 5.33 7.03 -1.34
C ILE A 27 4.01 6.28 -1.20
N CYS A 28 3.90 5.18 -1.93
CA CYS A 28 2.75 4.29 -1.89
C CYS A 28 2.59 3.68 -0.47
N PRO A 29 1.42 3.83 0.19
CA PRO A 29 1.18 3.34 1.55
C PRO A 29 1.13 1.81 1.66
N GLU A 30 0.92 1.12 0.54
CA GLU A 30 0.81 -0.34 0.44
C GLU A 30 2.19 -1.00 0.35
N CYS A 31 3.02 -0.62 -0.63
CA CYS A 31 4.38 -1.14 -0.76
C CYS A 31 5.44 -0.32 -0.02
N ARG A 32 5.06 0.77 0.64
CA ARG A 32 5.97 1.70 1.35
C ARG A 32 7.09 2.24 0.46
N GLY A 33 6.76 2.61 -0.77
CA GLY A 33 7.72 3.12 -1.73
C GLY A 33 8.58 2.08 -2.44
N LYS A 34 8.42 0.78 -2.16
CA LYS A 34 9.23 -0.26 -2.80
C LYS A 34 8.93 -0.42 -4.29
N GLY A 35 7.68 -0.21 -4.70
CA GLY A 35 7.22 -0.42 -6.07
C GLY A 35 7.15 -1.90 -6.46
N TYR A 36 8.25 -2.63 -6.29
CA TYR A 36 8.36 -4.05 -6.56
C TYR A 36 8.80 -4.81 -5.31
N HIS A 37 8.25 -6.00 -5.11
CA HIS A 37 8.68 -6.95 -4.11
C HIS A 37 9.69 -7.90 -4.74
N ALA A 38 10.97 -7.53 -4.82
CA ALA A 38 11.99 -8.47 -5.25
C ALA A 38 11.92 -9.71 -4.33
N PRO A 39 11.62 -10.91 -4.86
CA PRO A 39 11.71 -12.11 -4.05
C PRO A 39 13.18 -12.26 -3.63
N ILE A 40 13.41 -12.44 -2.33
CA ILE A 40 14.73 -12.82 -1.83
C ILE A 40 14.98 -14.21 -2.41
N GLY A 41 15.76 -14.28 -3.50
CA GLY A 41 16.03 -15.51 -4.22
C GLY A 41 16.84 -16.48 -3.37
N ASN A 42 16.17 -17.38 -2.68
CA ASN A 42 16.74 -18.63 -2.23
C ASN A 42 16.84 -19.57 -3.44
N ALA A 43 18.04 -20.11 -3.70
CA ALA A 43 18.40 -20.89 -4.90
C ALA A 43 17.57 -22.17 -5.16
N TYR A 44 16.58 -22.46 -4.31
CA TYR A 44 15.76 -23.65 -4.33
C TYR A 44 14.27 -23.37 -4.59
N VAL A 45 13.87 -22.09 -4.73
CA VAL A 45 12.48 -21.72 -5.00
C VAL A 45 12.38 -21.20 -6.42
N TYR A 46 11.99 -22.07 -7.34
CA TYR A 46 11.53 -21.65 -8.67
C TYR A 46 10.12 -21.05 -8.50
N MET A 47 10.06 -19.74 -8.28
CA MET A 47 8.80 -19.01 -8.43
C MET A 47 8.66 -18.58 -9.89
N PRO A 48 7.51 -18.84 -10.54
CA PRO A 48 7.25 -18.27 -11.86
C PRO A 48 7.36 -16.75 -11.75
N SER A 49 7.88 -16.12 -12.80
CA SER A 49 8.09 -14.66 -12.96
C SER A 49 6.77 -13.87 -12.95
N PHE A 50 5.87 -14.15 -12.01
CA PHE A 50 4.69 -13.36 -11.76
C PHE A 50 5.15 -12.01 -11.26
N ASP A 51 4.78 -10.99 -12.03
CA ASP A 51 5.15 -9.61 -11.85
C ASP A 51 4.99 -9.17 -10.38
N TYR A 52 6.11 -9.06 -9.66
CA TYR A 52 6.13 -8.69 -8.24
C TYR A 52 5.87 -7.20 -8.03
N ARG A 53 5.18 -6.54 -8.95
CA ARG A 53 4.78 -5.16 -8.79
C ARG A 53 3.69 -5.03 -7.73
N CYS A 54 3.77 -3.95 -6.97
CA CYS A 54 2.66 -3.53 -6.15
C CYS A 54 1.50 -3.12 -7.07
N TYR A 55 0.41 -3.89 -7.06
CA TYR A 55 -0.79 -3.62 -7.87
C TYR A 55 -1.48 -2.32 -7.51
N SER A 56 -1.26 -1.81 -6.30
CA SER A 56 -1.88 -0.58 -5.83
C SER A 56 -1.20 0.66 -6.37
N CYS A 57 0.06 0.60 -6.81
CA CYS A 57 0.75 1.71 -7.48
C CYS A 57 1.40 1.25 -8.80
N ASN A 58 0.94 0.14 -9.36
CA ASN A 58 1.44 -0.51 -10.58
C ASN A 58 2.98 -0.59 -10.68
N GLY A 59 3.66 -0.82 -9.56
CA GLY A 59 5.12 -0.95 -9.55
C GLY A 59 5.91 0.33 -9.31
N THR A 60 5.30 1.52 -9.33
CA THR A 60 6.07 2.77 -9.26
C THR A 60 6.54 3.10 -7.84
N GLY A 61 5.80 2.64 -6.84
CA GLY A 61 6.05 3.00 -5.44
C GLY A 61 5.61 4.42 -5.08
N SER A 62 4.99 5.18 -5.99
CA SER A 62 4.55 6.56 -5.74
C SER A 62 3.19 6.62 -5.04
N PHE A 63 3.00 7.63 -4.21
CA PHE A 63 1.69 7.95 -3.64
C PHE A 63 0.68 8.37 -4.71
N ASN A 64 1.11 9.15 -5.70
CA ASN A 64 0.23 9.68 -6.75
C ASN A 64 -0.34 8.54 -7.62
N ASP A 65 0.52 7.59 -8.01
CA ASP A 65 0.05 6.40 -8.75
C ASP A 65 -0.88 5.53 -7.91
N TRP A 66 -0.66 5.50 -6.59
CA TRP A 66 -1.56 4.82 -5.66
C TRP A 66 -2.93 5.48 -5.57
N GLU A 67 -2.97 6.80 -5.46
CA GLU A 67 -4.20 7.58 -5.41
C GLU A 67 -5.00 7.42 -6.72
N ASN A 68 -4.33 7.47 -7.87
CA ASN A 68 -4.97 7.33 -9.18
C ASN A 68 -5.52 5.93 -9.44
N GLN A 69 -4.90 4.88 -8.90
CA GLN A 69 -5.36 3.50 -9.08
C GLN A 69 -6.48 3.10 -8.13
N THR A 70 -6.47 3.62 -6.90
CA THR A 70 -7.50 3.29 -5.89
C THR A 70 -8.80 4.08 -6.07
N HIS A 71 -8.78 5.18 -6.83
CA HIS A 71 -9.94 6.03 -7.11
C HIS A 71 -10.55 5.89 -8.51
N SER A 72 -10.08 4.97 -9.35
CA SER A 72 -10.78 4.66 -10.61
C SER A 72 -11.99 3.75 -10.30
N PRO A 73 -13.24 4.24 -10.39
CA PRO A 73 -14.39 3.35 -10.34
C PRO A 73 -14.34 2.46 -11.58
N THR A 74 -14.45 1.16 -11.40
CA THR A 74 -14.82 0.24 -12.49
C THR A 74 -16.32 0.03 -12.41
#